data_AF-A0A9E2CP57-F1
#
_entry.id   AF-A0A9E2CP57-F1
#
_cell.length_a   1.000
_cell.length_b   1.000
_cell.length_c   1.000
_cell.angle_alpha   90.00
_cell.angle_beta   90.00
_cell.angle_gamma   90.00
#
_symmetry.space_group_name_H-M   'P 1'
#
loop_
_entity.id
_entity.type
_entity.pdbx_description
1 polymer ?
#
loop_
_entity_poly.entity_id
_entity_poly.type
_entity_poly.pdbx_seq_one_letter_code
_entity_poly.pdbx_strand_id
1 'polypeptide(L)'
;YSLLVCGIEAHVCVQQTVLDLLADGWRVYVAVDAVGSRHEIDRQTAFRRMETSGATLTTTEAALFEWCEIAGTPEFKQISRLVREEGP
;
A
#
# COMPACT_ATOMS: atom_id res chain seq x y z
N TYR A 1 -10.38 10.08 -6.34
CA TYR A 1 -9.61 10.12 -5.08
C TYR A 1 -8.86 8.81 -4.92
N SER A 2 -7.65 8.85 -4.37
CA SER A 2 -6.79 7.67 -4.18
C SER A 2 -6.67 7.33 -2.71
N LEU A 3 -6.62 6.04 -2.37
CA LEU A 3 -6.45 5.53 -1.02
C LEU A 3 -5.26 4.58 -0.98
N LEU A 4 -4.35 4.79 -0.03
CA LEU A 4 -3.28 3.84 0.29
C LEU A 4 -3.70 3.01 1.50
N VAL A 5 -3.73 1.69 1.34
CA VAL A 5 -4.15 0.74 2.37
C VAL A 5 -2.95 -0.03 2.89
N CYS A 6 -2.85 -0.13 4.22
CA CYS A 6 -1.87 -0.92 4.95
C CYS A 6 -2.53 -1.58 6.18
N GLY A 7 -1.85 -2.55 6.82
CA GLY A 7 -2.32 -3.20 8.05
C GLY A 7 -2.40 -4.73 7.99
N ILE A 8 -3.17 -5.31 8.92
CA ILE A 8 -3.35 -6.76 9.06
C ILE A 8 -4.82 -7.12 9.33
N GLU A 9 -5.32 -8.29 8.93
CA GLU A 9 -4.64 -9.31 8.12
C GLU A 9 -4.96 -9.14 6.63
N ALA A 10 -3.93 -9.37 5.78
CA ALA A 10 -4.00 -9.22 4.32
C ALA A 10 -5.24 -9.90 3.73
N HIS A 11 -5.49 -11.15 4.11
CA HIS A 11 -6.54 -12.01 3.55
C HIS A 11 -7.93 -11.83 4.19
N VAL A 12 -8.02 -11.08 5.28
CA VAL A 12 -9.27 -10.84 6.03
C VAL A 12 -9.69 -9.39 5.89
N CYS A 13 -9.28 -8.53 6.83
CA CYS A 13 -9.75 -7.15 6.92
C CYS A 13 -9.24 -6.30 5.76
N VAL A 14 -7.95 -6.46 5.38
CA VAL A 14 -7.34 -5.65 4.32
C VAL A 14 -8.00 -5.96 2.97
N GLN A 15 -8.04 -7.23 2.58
CA GLN A 15 -8.66 -7.64 1.32
C GLN A 15 -10.13 -7.25 1.23
N GLN A 16 -10.93 -7.46 2.28
CA GLN A 16 -12.35 -7.05 2.24
C GLN A 16 -12.49 -5.54 2.08
N THR A 17 -11.72 -4.76 2.84
CA THR A 17 -11.73 -3.29 2.72
C THR A 17 -11.33 -2.83 1.33
N VAL A 18 -10.27 -3.41 0.74
CA VAL A 18 -9.82 -3.06 -0.61
C VAL A 18 -10.89 -3.38 -1.65
N LEU A 19 -11.53 -4.54 -1.56
CA LEU A 19 -12.58 -4.93 -2.50
C LEU A 19 -13.81 -4.01 -2.40
N ASP A 20 -14.21 -3.62 -1.18
CA ASP A 20 -15.32 -2.69 -0.98
C ASP A 20 -14.98 -1.29 -1.53
N LEU A 21 -13.77 -0.78 -1.26
CA LEU A 21 -13.32 0.50 -1.80
C LEU A 21 -13.23 0.50 -3.34
N LEU A 22 -12.80 -0.61 -3.94
CA LEU A 22 -12.81 -0.77 -5.40
C LEU A 22 -14.24 -0.79 -5.95
N ALA A 23 -15.17 -1.49 -5.29
CA ALA A 23 -16.58 -1.53 -5.66
C ALA A 23 -17.24 -0.15 -5.58
N ASP A 24 -16.82 0.67 -4.61
CA ASP A 24 -17.23 2.07 -4.44
C ASP A 24 -16.55 3.04 -5.44
N GLY A 25 -15.68 2.54 -6.33
CA GLY A 25 -15.06 3.32 -7.40
C GLY A 25 -13.80 4.09 -7.00
N TRP A 26 -13.19 3.79 -5.85
CA TRP A 26 -11.93 4.41 -5.43
C TRP A 26 -10.73 3.84 -6.21
N ARG A 27 -9.68 4.65 -6.36
CA ARG A 27 -8.36 4.16 -6.79
C ARG A 27 -7.63 3.66 -5.55
N VAL A 28 -7.42 2.34 -5.46
CA VAL A 28 -6.85 1.73 -4.27
C VAL A 28 -5.42 1.27 -4.55
N TYR A 29 -4.52 1.69 -3.68
CA TYR A 29 -3.11 1.29 -3.65
C TYR A 29 -2.89 0.47 -2.37
N VAL A 30 -2.09 -0.59 -2.45
CA VAL A 30 -1.78 -1.45 -1.30
C VAL A 30 -0.26 -1.44 -1.07
N ALA A 31 0.19 -0.95 0.09
CA ALA A 31 1.60 -0.95 0.47
C ALA A 31 2.00 -2.34 0.99
N VAL A 32 2.57 -3.18 0.12
CA VAL A 32 2.78 -4.62 0.40
C VAL A 32 3.81 -4.89 1.51
N ASP A 33 4.73 -3.96 1.72
CA ASP A 33 5.72 -3.91 2.80
C ASP A 33 5.12 -3.48 4.14
N ALA A 34 3.92 -2.90 4.13
CA ALA A 34 3.15 -2.53 5.32
C ALA A 34 1.87 -3.37 5.49
N VAL A 35 1.77 -4.52 4.81
CA VAL A 35 0.64 -5.46 4.93
C VAL A 35 1.13 -6.86 5.31
N GLY A 36 0.53 -7.41 6.35
CA GLY A 36 0.94 -8.71 6.92
C GLY A 36 -0.18 -9.74 6.99
N SER A 37 0.19 -11.01 7.16
CA SER A 37 -0.68 -12.11 7.60
C SER A 37 0.17 -13.10 8.39
N ARG A 38 -0.49 -13.99 9.14
CA ARG A 38 0.23 -15.04 9.88
C ARG A 38 1.00 -16.00 8.97
N HIS A 39 0.45 -16.34 7.80
CA HIS A 39 1.09 -17.24 6.84
C HIS A 39 1.33 -16.55 5.49
N GLU A 40 2.47 -16.85 4.88
CA GLU A 40 2.88 -16.25 3.61
C GLU A 40 1.92 -16.61 2.47
N ILE A 41 1.38 -17.83 2.46
CA ILE A 41 0.42 -18.27 1.44
C ILE A 41 -0.85 -17.42 1.47
N ASP A 42 -1.35 -17.07 2.65
CA ASP A 42 -2.54 -16.23 2.82
C ASP A 42 -2.26 -14.83 2.30
N ARG A 43 -1.10 -14.27 2.68
CA ARG A 43 -0.66 -12.93 2.24
C ARG A 43 -0.54 -12.82 0.72
N GLN A 44 0.20 -13.74 0.11
CA GLN A 44 0.45 -13.73 -1.34
C GLN A 44 -0.83 -13.99 -2.15
N THR A 45 -1.69 -14.87 -1.66
CA THR A 45 -2.99 -15.12 -2.31
C THR A 45 -3.88 -13.88 -2.25
N ALA A 46 -3.89 -13.17 -1.11
CA ALA A 46 -4.64 -11.94 -0.96
C ALA A 46 -4.14 -10.82 -1.88
N PHE A 47 -2.81 -10.63 -1.97
CA PHE A 47 -2.22 -9.65 -2.89
C PHE A 47 -2.62 -9.91 -4.34
N ARG A 48 -2.52 -11.15 -4.82
CA ARG A 48 -2.94 -11.51 -6.19
C ARG A 48 -4.44 -11.25 -6.41
N ARG A 49 -5.28 -11.55 -5.42
CA ARG A 49 -6.73 -11.31 -5.53
C ARG A 49 -7.05 -9.81 -5.58
N MET A 50 -6.42 -9.00 -4.75
CA MET A 50 -6.62 -7.54 -4.76
C MET A 50 -6.13 -6.93 -6.07
N GLU A 51 -4.95 -7.33 -6.55
CA GLU A 51 -4.38 -6.87 -7.82
C GLU A 51 -5.28 -7.22 -9.01
N THR A 52 -5.71 -8.47 -9.12
CA THR A 52 -6.61 -8.92 -10.20
C THR A 52 -8.01 -8.30 -10.12
N SER A 53 -8.40 -7.77 -8.96
CA SER A 53 -9.65 -7.02 -8.78
C SER A 53 -9.52 -5.53 -9.12
N GLY A 54 -8.30 -5.03 -9.37
CA GLY A 54 -8.04 -3.66 -9.81
C GLY A 54 -7.27 -2.77 -8.83
N ALA A 55 -6.80 -3.29 -7.70
CA ALA A 55 -5.89 -2.53 -6.82
C ALA A 55 -4.48 -2.49 -7.41
N THR A 56 -3.76 -1.39 -7.18
CA THR A 56 -2.33 -1.28 -7.50
C THR A 56 -1.52 -1.73 -6.29
N LEU A 57 -0.69 -2.77 -6.46
CA LEU A 57 0.30 -3.13 -5.45
C LEU A 57 1.50 -2.17 -5.57
N THR A 58 1.92 -1.59 -4.44
CA THR A 58 3.05 -0.66 -4.34
C THR A 58 3.82 -0.92 -3.05
N THR A 59 4.85 -0.11 -2.76
CA THR A 59 5.54 -0.08 -1.47
C THR A 59 5.34 1.27 -0.78
N THR A 60 5.59 1.32 0.53
CA THR A 60 5.50 2.56 1.31
C THR A 60 6.40 3.65 0.72
N GLU A 61 7.66 3.31 0.38
CA GLU A 61 8.60 4.25 -0.24
C GLU A 61 8.10 4.76 -1.61
N ALA A 62 7.65 3.84 -2.48
CA ALA A 62 7.17 4.20 -3.80
C ALA A 62 5.95 5.13 -3.72
N ALA A 63 4.99 4.83 -2.85
CA ALA A 63 3.81 5.67 -2.63
C ALA A 63 4.17 7.08 -2.11
N LEU A 64 5.11 7.18 -1.16
CA LEU A 64 5.53 8.48 -0.62
C LEU A 64 6.18 9.35 -1.69
N PHE A 65 7.05 8.79 -2.53
CA PHE A 65 7.67 9.55 -3.61
C PHE A 65 6.72 9.84 -4.77
N GLU A 66 5.80 8.93 -5.10
CA GLU A 66 4.73 9.16 -6.09
C GLU A 66 3.89 10.37 -5.69
N TRP A 67 3.51 10.49 -4.41
CA TRP A 67 2.76 11.64 -3.90
C TRP A 67 3.57 12.92 -3.74
N CYS A 68 4.90 12.81 -3.60
CA CYS A 68 5.76 13.99 -3.49
C CYS A 68 5.86 14.77 -4.80
N GLU A 69 5.75 14.09 -5.95
CA GLU A 69 5.82 14.58 -7.34
C GLU A 69 7.13 15.30 -7.75
N ILE A 70 7.66 16.19 -6.91
CA ILE A 70 8.78 17.09 -7.21
C ILE A 70 9.94 16.82 -6.25
N ALA A 71 11.10 16.51 -6.82
CA ALA A 71 12.33 16.33 -6.08
C ALA A 71 12.98 17.66 -5.63
N GLY A 72 13.81 17.60 -4.59
CA GLY A 72 14.61 18.75 -4.12
C GLY A 72 13.86 19.77 -3.27
N THR A 73 12.54 19.61 -3.10
CA THR A 73 11.70 20.42 -2.21
C THR A 73 11.99 20.15 -0.72
N PRO A 74 11.56 21.02 0.20
CA PRO A 74 11.59 20.74 1.63
C PRO A 74 10.86 19.43 2.00
N GLU A 75 9.71 19.15 1.37
CA GLU A 75 8.90 17.95 1.58
C GLU A 75 9.62 16.70 1.09
N PHE A 76 10.25 16.76 -0.08
CA PHE A 76 11.10 15.67 -0.59
C PHE A 76 12.23 15.35 0.38
N LYS A 77 12.87 16.35 0.98
CA LYS A 77 13.93 16.14 1.98
C LYS A 77 13.40 15.49 3.26
N GLN A 78 12.16 15.76 3.66
CA GLN A 78 11.52 15.11 4.79
C GLN A 78 11.21 13.64 4.46
N ILE A 79 10.58 13.38 3.32
CA ILE A 79 10.28 12.02 2.84
C ILE A 79 11.58 11.20 2.68
N SER A 80 12.59 11.77 2.03
CA SER A 80 13.89 11.11 1.85
C SER A 80 14.61 10.78 3.16
N ARG A 81 14.30 11.47 4.26
CA ARG A 81 14.81 11.09 5.58
C ARG A 81 14.02 9.91 6.13
N LEU A 82 12.69 9.98 6.09
CA LEU A 82 11.79 8.93 6.59
C LEU A 82 12.05 7.56 5.93
N VAL A 83 12.18 7.51 4.60
CA VAL A 83 12.37 6.23 3.87
C VAL A 83 13.75 5.59 4.11
N ARG A 84 14.70 6.33 4.70
CA ARG A 84 16.03 5.82 5.09
C ARG A 84 16.09 5.35 6.53
N GLU A 85 15.04 5.55 7.31
CA GLU A 85 14.95 5.01 8.66
C GLU A 85 14.76 3.49 8.55
N GLU A 86 15.59 2.73 9.25
CA GLU A 86 15.38 1.28 9.36
C GLU A 86 14.14 1.03 10.21
N GLY A 87 13.17 0.30 9.65
CA GLY A 87 11.99 -0.15 10.39
C GLY A 87 12.36 -1.15 11.50
N PRO A 88 11.47 -1.36 12.49
CA PRO A 88 11.68 -2.32 13.56
C PRO A 88 11.79 -3.78 13.08
#